data_AF-A0A967Q8K5-F1
#
_entry.id   AF-A0A967Q8K5-F1
#
_cell.length_a   1.000
_cell.length_b   1.000
_cell.length_c   1.000
_cell.angle_alpha   90.00
_cell.angle_beta   90.00
_cell.angle_gamma   90.00
#
_symmetry.space_group_name_H-M   'P 1'
#
loop_
_entity.id
_entity.type
_entity.pdbx_description
1 polymer ?
#
loop_
_entity_poly.entity_id
_entity_poly.type
_entity_poly.pdbx_seq_one_letter_code
_entity_poly.pdbx_strand_id
1 'polypeptide(L)' 'DEEVDFFLDNIEAGVVYVNREAGATTGAWPGYQPFGGWKGSGSTGKAGGGPYYVQQYMHEQSQTVIE' A
#
# COMPACT_ATOMS: atom_id res chain seq x y z
N ASP A 1 8.93 -14.49 -17.61
CA ASP A 1 9.62 -13.61 -16.65
C ASP A 1 9.86 -12.23 -17.23
N GLU A 2 10.52 -12.09 -18.39
CA GLU A 2 10.74 -10.79 -19.04
C GLU A 2 9.46 -9.92 -19.19
N GLU A 3 8.32 -10.51 -19.56
CA GLU A 3 7.05 -9.79 -19.65
C GLU A 3 6.52 -9.35 -18.28
N VAL A 4 6.68 -10.18 -17.26
CA VAL A 4 6.25 -9.87 -15.88
C VAL A 4 7.09 -8.72 -15.34
N ASP A 5 8.40 -8.78 -15.54
CA ASP A 5 9.32 -7.72 -15.11
C ASP A 5 9.01 -6.42 -15.84
N PHE A 6 8.84 -6.47 -17.17
CA PHE A 6 8.42 -5.31 -17.95
C PHE A 6 7.09 -4.73 -17.44
N PHE A 7 6.09 -5.57 -17.13
CA PHE A 7 4.83 -5.10 -16.56
C PHE A 7 5.04 -4.41 -15.21
N LEU A 8 5.76 -5.04 -14.28
CA LEU A 8 5.98 -4.52 -12.94
C LEU A 8 6.83 -3.23 -12.94
N ASP A 9 7.75 -3.09 -13.88
CA ASP A 9 8.60 -1.90 -14.04
C ASP A 9 7.85 -0.70 -14.61
N ASN A 10 6.78 -0.92 -15.39
CA ASN A 10 6.10 0.14 -16.13
C ASN A 10 4.69 0.47 -15.61
N ILE A 11 4.05 -0.42 -14.85
CA ILE A 11 2.68 -0.21 -14.38
C ILE A 11 2.61 0.85 -13.27
N GLU A 12 1.67 1.79 -13.40
CA GLU A 12 1.45 2.84 -12.41
C GLU A 12 0.19 2.56 -11.56
N ALA A 13 0.27 1.58 -10.67
CA ALA A 13 -0.82 1.22 -9.77
C ALA A 13 -0.30 0.90 -8.36
N GLY A 14 -1.14 1.11 -7.33
CA GLY A 14 -0.73 0.86 -5.95
C GLY A 14 -0.79 -0.61 -5.52
N VAL A 15 -1.62 -1.43 -6.17
CA VAL A 15 -1.69 -2.88 -5.93
C VAL A 15 -1.75 -3.58 -7.27
N VAL A 16 -0.85 -4.53 -7.46
CA VAL A 16 -0.72 -5.35 -8.67
C VAL A 16 -0.59 -6.82 -8.29
N TYR A 17 -1.18 -7.68 -9.11
CA TYR A 17 -1.11 -9.12 -8.97
C TYR A 17 -0.67 -9.71 -10.31
N VAL A 18 0.17 -10.74 -10.28
CA VAL A 18 0.63 -11.45 -11.47
C VAL A 18 0.33 -12.93 -11.28
N ASN A 19 -0.34 -13.55 -12.26
CA ASN A 19 -0.61 -14.99 -12.31
C ASN A 19 -1.26 -15.57 -11.03
N ARG A 20 -2.07 -14.78 -10.33
CA ARG A 20 -2.81 -15.23 -9.13
C ARG A 20 -4.02 -16.07 -9.56
N GLU A 21 -4.14 -17.28 -9.01
CA GLU A 21 -5.19 -18.25 -9.36
C GLU A 21 -6.62 -17.75 -9.09
N ALA A 22 -6.83 -17.00 -8.00
CA ALA A 22 -8.12 -16.42 -7.64
C ALA A 22 -7.99 -14.95 -7.24
N GLY A 23 -8.94 -14.12 -7.67
CA GLY A 23 -8.93 -12.69 -7.40
C GLY A 23 -7.86 -11.96 -8.21
N ALA A 24 -7.99 -11.97 -9.54
CA ALA A 24 -7.03 -11.37 -10.47
C ALA A 24 -6.70 -9.90 -10.15
N THR A 25 -7.69 -9.13 -9.67
CA THR A 25 -7.53 -7.71 -9.27
C THR A 25 -8.19 -7.37 -7.95
N THR A 26 -8.71 -8.37 -7.23
CA THR A 26 -9.56 -8.21 -6.03
C THR A 26 -9.12 -9.11 -4.89
N GLY A 27 -9.76 -9.01 -3.73
CA GLY A 27 -9.49 -9.89 -2.59
C GLY A 27 -8.14 -9.61 -1.92
N ALA A 28 -7.79 -8.33 -1.78
CA ALA A 28 -6.68 -7.90 -0.95
C ALA A 28 -7.00 -8.18 0.53
N TRP A 29 -6.07 -8.79 1.25
CA TRP A 29 -6.24 -9.08 2.68
C TRP A 29 -5.47 -8.06 3.54
N PRO A 30 -6.09 -7.50 4.61
CA PRO A 30 -5.39 -6.64 5.57
C PRO A 30 -4.13 -7.33 6.11
N GLY A 31 -3.03 -6.58 6.19
CA GLY A 31 -1.73 -7.10 6.62
C GLY A 31 -0.91 -7.83 5.56
N TYR A 32 -1.51 -8.28 4.44
CA TYR A 32 -0.81 -8.98 3.37
C TYR A 32 -0.66 -8.12 2.11
N GLN A 33 -1.75 -7.51 1.65
CA GLN A 33 -1.74 -6.57 0.53
C GLN A 33 -2.40 -5.28 0.97
N PRO A 34 -1.64 -4.34 1.57
CA PRO A 34 -2.14 -3.01 1.87
C PRO A 34 -2.83 -2.42 0.64
N PHE A 35 -4.11 -2.09 0.76
CA PHE A 35 -4.94 -1.76 -0.39
C PHE A 35 -5.16 -0.26 -0.56
N GLY A 36 -4.75 0.27 -1.71
CA GLY A 36 -4.83 1.69 -2.04
C GLY A 36 -3.99 2.02 -3.29
N GLY A 37 -4.22 3.19 -3.90
CA GLY A 37 -3.50 3.65 -5.09
C GLY A 37 -2.93 5.06 -4.94
N TRP A 38 -2.47 5.62 -6.05
CA TRP A 38 -2.04 7.01 -6.18
C TRP A 38 -2.75 7.70 -7.36
N LYS A 39 -2.40 8.95 -7.67
CA LYS A 39 -3.11 9.81 -8.65
C LYS A 39 -4.57 10.00 -8.23
N GLY A 40 -5.54 9.82 -9.14
CA GLY A 40 -6.97 9.91 -8.80
C GLY A 40 -7.48 8.78 -7.90
N SER A 41 -6.69 7.72 -7.69
CA SER A 41 -7.10 6.53 -6.94
C SER A 41 -6.67 6.53 -5.47
N GLY A 42 -6.02 7.59 -4.99
CA GLY A 42 -5.65 7.73 -3.58
C GLY A 42 -5.07 9.10 -3.25
N SER A 43 -5.26 9.54 -2.02
CA SER A 43 -4.91 10.89 -1.57
C SER A 43 -3.71 10.94 -0.63
N THR A 44 -3.45 9.86 0.11
CA THR A 44 -2.50 9.89 1.23
C THR A 44 -1.23 9.08 1.00
N GLY A 45 -1.22 8.24 -0.05
CA GLY A 45 -0.10 7.34 -0.36
C GLY A 45 0.16 6.26 0.68
N LYS A 46 -0.67 6.11 1.73
CA LYS A 46 -0.63 4.97 2.64
C LYS A 46 -1.90 4.15 2.46
N ALA A 47 -1.69 2.90 2.07
CA ALA A 47 -2.76 1.98 1.77
C ALA A 47 -3.41 1.41 3.03
N GLY A 48 -4.72 1.16 2.96
CA GLY A 48 -5.52 0.61 4.05
C GLY A 48 -5.09 -0.79 4.43
N GLY A 49 -5.15 -1.11 5.74
CA GLY A 49 -4.71 -2.41 6.25
C GLY A 49 -3.20 -2.64 6.20
N GLY A 50 -2.40 -1.62 5.85
CA GLY A 50 -0.94 -1.64 5.91
C GLY A 50 -0.38 -1.02 7.19
N PRO A 51 0.93 -1.23 7.45
CA PRO A 51 1.58 -0.80 8.69
C PRO A 51 1.67 0.72 8.86
N TYR A 52 1.42 1.50 7.80
CA TYR A 52 1.52 2.96 7.78
C TYR A 52 0.17 3.69 7.83
N TYR A 53 -0.94 2.94 7.84
CA TYR A 53 -2.27 3.52 7.72
C TYR A 53 -2.70 4.25 9.01
N VAL A 54 -2.41 3.67 10.18
CA VAL A 54 -2.84 4.23 11.47
C VAL A 54 -2.11 5.55 11.77
N GLN A 55 -0.85 5.68 11.36
CA GLN A 55 -0.04 6.90 11.56
C GLN A 55 -0.66 8.14 10.95
N GLN A 56 -1.51 7.99 9.93
CA GLN A 56 -2.23 9.12 9.31
C GLN A 56 -3.20 9.82 10.27
N TYR A 57 -3.58 9.13 11.33
CA TYR A 57 -4.52 9.60 12.35
C TYR A 57 -3.84 9.89 13.69
N MET A 58 -2.51 9.78 13.76
CA MET A 58 -1.74 10.00 14.98
C MET A 58 -1.02 11.36 14.95
N HIS A 59 -0.60 11.82 16.12
CA HIS A 59 0.27 12.98 16.28
C HIS A 59 1.50 12.57 17.10
N GLU A 60 2.69 12.89 16.61
CA GLU A 60 3.91 12.64 17.37
C GLU A 60 4.05 13.69 18.48
N GLN A 61 4.42 13.23 19.68
CA GLN A 61 4.75 14.11 20.79
C GLN A 61 6.01 13.59 21.48
N SER A 62 7.06 14.40 21.48
CA SER A 62 8.26 14.17 22.29
C SER A 62 8.15 14.97 23.58
N GLN A 63 8.29 14.31 24.72
CA GLN A 63 8.31 14.94 26.03
C GLN A 63 9.65 14.63 26.71
N THR A 64 10.27 15.65 27.31
CA THR A 64 11.50 15.50 28.10
C THR A 64 11.32 16.27 29.40
N VAL A 65 11.58 15.60 30.52
CA VAL A 65 11.52 16.17 31.86
C VAL A 65 12.91 16.00 32.48
N ILE A 66 13.50 17.10 32.95
CA ILE A 66 14.77 17.13 33.68
C ILE A 66 14.46 17.62 35.09
N GLU A 67 14.88 16.86 36.10
CA GLU A 67 14.86 17.24 37.52
C GLU A 67 16.27 17.65 37.99
#